data_AF-A0A2D4JI89-F1
#
_entry.id   AF-A0A2D4JI89-F1
#
_cell.length_a   1.000
_cell.length_b   1.000
_cell.length_c   1.000
_cell.angle_alpha   90.00
_cell.angle_beta   90.00
_cell.angle_gamma   90.00
#
_symmetry.space_group_name_H-M   'P 1'
#
loop_
_entity.id
_entity.type
_entity.pdbx_description
1 polymer ?
#
loop_
_entity_poly.entity_id
_entity_poly.type
_entity_poly.pdbx_seq_one_letter_code
_entity_poly.pdbx_strand_id
1 'polypeptide(L)'
;MSPLLFCYADKEQPNLCTMRVGRGIHPEGMPGWCQAFSLDGGSGVRALKVIQQGNRPGLIYNIGIDVKKGRGRYMDTCMVTFAPRYLLDNKSSHTLAFAQRAFARGQGTSNPEGYLSTLPG
;
A
#
# COMPACT_ATOMS: atom_id res chain seq x y z
N MET A 1 -6.02 3.66 -8.32
CA MET A 1 -5.63 2.82 -7.17
C MET A 1 -6.84 2.55 -6.29
N SER A 2 -7.23 1.29 -6.11
CA SER A 2 -8.27 0.92 -5.13
C SER A 2 -7.58 0.45 -3.86
N PRO A 3 -7.85 1.05 -2.70
CA PRO A 3 -7.24 0.62 -1.45
C PRO A 3 -7.76 -0.76 -1.04
N LEU A 4 -6.95 -1.51 -0.29
CA LEU A 4 -7.44 -2.70 0.40
C LEU A 4 -8.19 -2.22 1.65
N LEU A 5 -9.49 -2.53 1.71
CA LEU A 5 -10.39 -2.13 2.79
C LEU A 5 -10.85 -3.36 3.54
N PHE A 6 -10.75 -3.34 4.87
CA PHE A 6 -11.44 -4.30 5.73
C PHE A 6 -12.01 -3.59 6.97
N CYS A 7 -12.97 -4.24 7.61
CA CYS A 7 -13.66 -3.73 8.79
C CYS A 7 -13.63 -4.77 9.91
N TYR A 8 -13.53 -4.32 11.15
CA TYR A 8 -13.69 -5.17 12.34
C TYR A 8 -14.46 -4.42 13.44
N ALA A 9 -15.14 -5.17 14.31
CA ALA A 9 -15.94 -4.64 15.42
C ALA A 9 -15.66 -5.34 16.76
N ASP A 10 -14.77 -6.33 16.76
CA ASP A 10 -14.39 -7.07 17.96
C ASP A 10 -13.50 -6.18 18.85
N LYS A 11 -13.88 -6.06 20.12
CA LYS A 11 -13.20 -5.24 21.13
C LYS A 11 -12.30 -6.06 22.07
N GLU A 12 -12.35 -7.39 21.98
CA GLU A 12 -11.67 -8.30 22.92
C GLU A 12 -10.30 -8.78 22.42
N GLN A 13 -9.96 -8.52 21.15
CA GLN A 13 -8.67 -8.89 20.57
C GLN A 13 -7.70 -7.70 20.52
N PRO A 14 -6.37 -7.93 20.67
CA PRO A 14 -5.39 -6.90 20.38
C PRO A 14 -5.53 -6.47 18.92
N ASN A 15 -5.80 -5.19 18.67
CA ASN A 15 -5.96 -4.60 17.35
C ASN A 15 -4.61 -4.46 16.61
N LEU A 16 -3.78 -5.49 16.67
CA LEU A 16 -2.47 -5.50 16.05
C LEU A 16 -2.53 -6.13 14.66
N CYS A 17 -2.01 -5.41 13.69
CA CYS A 17 -1.87 -5.87 12.33
C CYS A 17 -0.41 -6.09 11.98
N THR A 18 -0.13 -7.17 11.24
CA THR A 18 1.12 -7.37 10.51
C THR A 18 0.80 -7.61 9.05
N MET A 19 1.69 -7.16 8.16
CA MET A 19 1.52 -7.36 6.73
C MET A 19 2.86 -7.60 6.05
N ARG A 20 2.81 -8.18 4.85
CA ARG A 20 3.97 -8.38 3.98
C ARG A 20 3.55 -8.30 2.52
N VAL A 21 4.52 -8.10 1.64
CA VAL A 21 4.30 -8.19 0.19
C VAL A 21 3.97 -9.65 -0.18
N GLY A 22 3.03 -9.82 -1.12
CA GLY A 22 2.72 -11.14 -1.68
C GLY A 22 3.88 -11.72 -2.48
N ARG A 23 4.01 -13.05 -2.52
CA ARG A 23 5.12 -13.74 -3.23
C ARG A 23 5.04 -13.64 -4.76
N GLY A 24 3.88 -13.30 -5.32
CA GLY A 24 3.69 -13.22 -6.77
C GLY A 24 4.31 -11.99 -7.45
N ILE A 25 4.84 -11.02 -6.70
CA ILE A 25 5.42 -9.79 -7.27
C ILE A 25 6.93 -9.95 -7.50
N HIS A 26 7.63 -10.62 -6.58
CA HIS A 26 9.06 -10.89 -6.65
C HIS A 26 9.30 -12.38 -6.43
N PRO A 27 9.32 -13.21 -7.49
CA PRO A 27 9.46 -14.66 -7.37
C PRO A 27 10.76 -15.05 -6.65
N GLU A 28 11.84 -14.33 -6.91
CA GLU A 28 13.17 -14.53 -6.32
C GLU A 28 13.38 -13.77 -5.00
N GLY A 29 12.42 -12.94 -4.61
CA GLY A 29 12.50 -12.11 -3.41
C GLY A 29 11.88 -12.81 -2.19
N MET A 30 12.47 -12.60 -1.01
CA MET A 30 11.91 -13.05 0.26
C MET A 30 11.19 -11.88 0.96
N PRO A 31 9.84 -11.79 0.88
CA PRO A 31 9.08 -10.75 1.55
C PRO A 31 9.02 -10.98 3.07
N GLY A 32 9.44 -9.98 3.84
CA GLY A 32 9.38 -10.00 5.30
C GLY A 32 8.08 -9.42 5.84
N TRP A 33 7.65 -9.92 7.01
CA TRP A 33 6.58 -9.31 7.79
C TRP A 33 7.07 -8.00 8.41
N CYS A 34 6.21 -6.97 8.41
CA CYS A 34 6.48 -5.77 9.18
C CYS A 34 6.32 -6.01 10.68
N GLN A 35 6.86 -5.10 11.49
CA GLN A 35 6.55 -5.04 12.92
C GLN A 35 5.04 -4.83 13.12
N ALA A 36 4.49 -5.46 14.16
CA ALA A 36 3.09 -5.30 14.51
C ALA A 36 2.76 -3.85 14.81
N PHE A 37 1.56 -3.41 14.40
CA PHE A 37 1.09 -2.06 14.67
C PHE A 37 -0.38 -2.03 15.03
N SER A 38 -0.74 -1.09 15.91
CA SER A 38 -2.12 -0.88 16.34
C SER A 38 -2.98 -0.27 15.23
N LEU A 39 -4.24 -0.71 15.20
CA LEU A 39 -5.33 -0.19 14.38
C LEU A 39 -6.31 0.67 15.21
N ASP A 40 -5.90 1.22 16.35
CA ASP A 40 -6.82 1.92 17.27
C ASP A 40 -7.32 3.28 16.73
N GLY A 41 -6.75 3.77 15.63
CA GLY A 41 -7.22 4.96 14.92
C GLY A 41 -6.08 5.78 14.32
N GLY A 42 -6.43 6.62 13.33
CA GLY A 42 -5.51 7.60 12.73
C GLY A 42 -4.86 7.14 11.44
N SER A 43 -3.86 7.90 11.00
CA SER A 43 -3.13 7.67 9.75
C SER A 43 -1.66 7.35 10.01
N GLY A 44 -1.10 6.41 9.26
CA GLY A 44 0.31 6.04 9.35
C GLY A 44 0.88 5.50 8.05
N VAL A 45 2.17 5.21 8.05
CA VAL A 45 2.85 4.53 6.94
C VAL A 45 3.64 3.35 7.49
N ARG A 46 3.65 2.24 6.75
CA ARG A 46 4.49 1.07 7.03
C ARG A 46 5.34 0.72 5.83
N ALA A 47 6.62 0.46 6.09
CA ALA A 47 7.58 0.00 5.11
C ALA A 47 7.63 -1.53 5.11
N LEU A 48 7.29 -2.14 3.98
CA LEU A 48 7.39 -3.59 3.77
C LEU A 48 8.66 -3.90 3.00
N LYS A 49 9.49 -4.79 3.55
CA LYS A 49 10.80 -5.13 3.00
C LYS A 49 10.74 -6.43 2.21
N VAL A 50 11.39 -6.45 1.06
CA VAL A 50 11.65 -7.66 0.29
C VAL A 50 13.15 -7.81 0.15
N ILE A 51 13.70 -8.89 0.70
CA ILE A 51 15.12 -9.23 0.58
C ILE A 51 15.31 -9.86 -0.80
N GLN A 52 16.27 -9.36 -1.57
CA GLN A 52 16.61 -9.93 -2.87
C GLN A 52 17.79 -10.88 -2.74
N GLN A 53 17.82 -11.93 -3.57
CA GLN A 53 18.98 -12.82 -3.68
C GLN A 53 20.10 -12.15 -4.50
N GLY A 54 21.33 -12.61 -4.26
CA GLY A 54 22.53 -11.95 -4.73
C GLY A 54 22.79 -10.66 -3.95
N ASN A 55 23.96 -10.05 -4.14
CA ASN A 55 24.38 -8.83 -3.42
C ASN A 55 23.62 -7.57 -3.87
N ARG A 56 22.29 -7.69 -4.05
CA ARG A 56 21.38 -6.65 -4.53
C ARG A 56 20.72 -5.95 -3.34
N PRO A 57 20.47 -4.63 -3.43
CA PRO A 57 19.73 -3.91 -2.40
C PRO A 57 18.31 -4.48 -2.19
N GLY A 58 17.85 -4.54 -0.95
CA GLY A 58 16.46 -4.91 -0.65
C GLY A 58 15.46 -3.88 -1.18
N LEU A 59 14.25 -4.33 -1.50
CA LEU A 59 13.17 -3.44 -1.94
C LEU A 59 12.32 -3.00 -0.75
N ILE A 60 11.84 -1.76 -0.79
CA ILE A 60 10.97 -1.17 0.23
C ILE A 60 9.66 -0.70 -0.40
N TYR A 61 8.53 -1.18 0.13
CA TYR A 61 7.19 -0.77 -0.26
C TYR A 61 6.54 0.00 0.87
N ASN A 62 6.28 1.29 0.65
CA ASN A 62 5.57 2.12 1.63
C ASN A 62 4.06 1.95 1.44
N ILE A 63 3.37 1.51 2.49
CA ILE A 63 1.93 1.36 2.54
C ILE A 63 1.37 2.37 3.54
N GLY A 64 0.57 3.30 3.04
CA GLY A 64 -0.26 4.18 3.86
C GLY A 64 -1.40 3.40 4.48
N ILE A 65 -1.70 3.74 5.73
CA ILE A 65 -2.75 3.15 6.55
C ILE A 65 -3.63 4.29 7.03
N ASP A 66 -4.93 4.17 6.84
CA ASP A 66 -5.93 5.10 7.36
C ASP A 66 -7.01 4.30 8.10
N VAL A 67 -7.21 4.61 9.38
CA VAL A 67 -8.22 3.97 10.22
C VAL A 67 -9.25 5.00 10.64
N LYS A 68 -10.51 4.74 10.28
CA LYS A 68 -11.66 5.59 10.60
C LYS A 68 -12.72 4.80 11.34
N LYS A 69 -13.23 5.36 12.43
CA LYS A 69 -14.42 4.82 13.10
C LYS A 69 -15.65 5.12 12.25
N GLY A 70 -16.54 4.14 12.15
CA GLY A 70 -17.86 4.33 11.56
C GLY A 70 -18.70 5.34 12.35
N ARG A 71 -19.80 5.78 11.76
CA ARG A 71 -20.73 6.73 12.37
C ARG A 71 -22.12 6.12 12.45
N GLY A 72 -22.95 6.63 13.37
CA GLY A 72 -24.33 6.17 13.57
C GLY A 72 -24.37 4.67 13.92
N ARG A 73 -25.12 3.89 13.14
CA ARG A 73 -25.29 2.44 13.37
C ARG A 73 -23.99 1.63 13.27
N TYR A 74 -22.92 2.19 12.71
CA TYR A 74 -21.61 1.54 12.58
C TYR A 74 -20.56 2.14 13.52
N MET A 75 -20.96 2.83 14.60
CA MET A 75 -20.03 3.50 15.52
C MET A 75 -19.02 2.55 16.17
N ASP A 76 -19.37 1.27 16.32
CA ASP A 76 -18.50 0.23 16.86
C ASP A 76 -17.62 -0.44 15.81
N THR A 77 -17.69 0.00 14.54
CA THR A 77 -16.88 -0.56 13.44
C THR A 77 -15.67 0.33 13.12
N CYS A 78 -14.49 -0.26 13.04
CA CYS A 78 -13.29 0.38 12.51
C CYS A 78 -13.12 0.03 11.04
N MET A 79 -13.02 1.04 10.18
CA MET A 79 -12.72 0.91 8.75
C MET A 79 -11.23 1.15 8.52
N VAL A 80 -10.51 0.14 8.03
CA VAL A 80 -9.06 0.20 7.80
C VAL A 80 -8.77 0.18 6.31
N THR A 81 -8.09 1.22 5.83
CA THR A 81 -7.75 1.43 4.42
C THR A 81 -6.25 1.35 4.24
N PHE A 82 -5.77 0.42 3.40
CA PHE A 82 -4.37 0.35 2.98
C PHE A 82 -4.19 0.89 1.57
N ALA A 83 -3.30 1.84 1.40
CA ALA A 83 -3.00 2.47 0.11
C ALA A 83 -1.48 2.49 -0.15
N PRO A 84 -0.99 1.94 -1.26
CA PRO A 84 0.41 2.10 -1.64
C PRO A 84 0.80 3.58 -1.75
N ARG A 85 1.99 3.92 -1.22
CA ARG A 85 2.59 5.25 -1.32
C ARG A 85 3.82 5.14 -2.21
N TYR A 86 3.71 5.67 -3.42
CA TYR A 86 4.84 5.75 -4.34
C TYR A 86 5.56 7.08 -4.16
N LEU A 87 6.88 7.03 -4.14
CA LEU A 87 7.71 8.21 -4.34
C LEU A 87 8.16 8.14 -5.80
N LEU A 88 7.75 9.13 -6.59
CA LEU A 88 8.17 9.25 -7.99
C LEU A 88 9.25 10.32 -8.02
N ASP A 89 10.47 9.89 -8.35
CA ASP A 89 11.63 10.77 -8.50
C ASP A 89 12.01 10.80 -9.99
N ASN A 90 11.84 11.95 -10.63
CA ASN A 90 12.14 12.13 -12.04
C ASN A 90 13.53 12.71 -12.22
N LYS A 91 14.50 11.82 -12.45
CA LYS A 91 15.89 12.20 -12.75
C LYS A 91 16.16 12.45 -14.23
N SER A 92 15.12 12.68 -15.03
CA SER A 92 15.25 12.98 -16.46
C SER A 92 14.96 14.45 -16.73
N SER A 93 15.41 14.95 -17.88
CA SER A 93 15.06 16.29 -18.38
C SER A 93 13.64 16.39 -18.96
N HIS A 94 12.86 15.31 -18.92
CA HIS A 94 11.55 15.22 -19.57
C HIS A 94 10.44 15.08 -18.54
N THR A 95 9.24 15.55 -18.87
CA THR A 95 8.04 15.28 -18.06
C THR A 95 7.67 13.81 -18.19
N LEU A 96 7.61 13.09 -17.07
CA LEU A 96 7.20 11.69 -17.04
C LEU A 96 5.70 11.59 -16.70
N ALA A 97 4.98 10.79 -17.47
CA ALA A 97 3.60 10.40 -17.21
C ALA A 97 3.56 8.95 -16.69
N PHE A 98 2.89 8.74 -15.57
CA PHE A 98 2.81 7.45 -14.88
C PHE A 98 1.38 6.92 -14.89
N ALA A 99 1.22 5.69 -15.37
CA ALA A 99 -0.03 4.95 -15.39
C ALA A 99 0.09 3.69 -14.52
N GLN A 100 -0.95 3.39 -13.73
CA GLN A 100 -0.99 2.17 -12.91
C GLN A 100 -1.43 0.98 -13.78
N ARG A 101 -0.51 0.05 -14.07
CA ARG A 101 -0.79 -1.14 -14.90
C ARG A 101 -1.89 -2.05 -14.34
N ALA A 102 -1.98 -2.19 -13.03
CA ALA A 102 -2.95 -3.08 -12.38
C ALA A 102 -4.03 -2.27 -11.67
N PHE A 103 -5.16 -2.04 -12.32
CA PHE A 103 -6.37 -1.57 -11.66
C PHE A 103 -7.12 -2.76 -11.04
N ALA A 104 -7.64 -2.61 -9.83
CA ALA A 104 -8.53 -3.61 -9.21
C ALA A 104 -9.89 -3.77 -9.94
N ARG A 105 -10.09 -3.09 -11.09
CA ARG A 105 -11.31 -3.13 -11.92
C ARG A 105 -11.11 -3.77 -13.30
N GLY A 106 -10.03 -4.52 -13.53
CA GLY A 106 -9.97 -5.41 -14.71
C GLY A 106 -9.91 -4.72 -16.09
N GLN A 107 -9.29 -3.54 -16.21
CA GLN A 107 -9.23 -2.81 -17.48
C GLN A 107 -8.12 -3.26 -18.47
N GLY A 108 -7.53 -4.44 -18.30
CA GLY A 108 -6.54 -4.95 -19.27
C GLY A 108 -5.29 -4.06 -19.41
N THR A 109 -4.63 -4.13 -20.58
CA THR A 109 -3.35 -3.44 -20.87
C THR A 109 -3.49 -2.06 -21.52
N SER A 110 -4.71 -1.53 -21.66
CA SER A 110 -4.93 -0.20 -22.25
C SER A 110 -4.42 0.90 -21.33
N ASN A 111 -3.84 1.96 -21.91
CA ASN A 111 -3.41 3.13 -21.14
C ASN A 111 -4.62 3.77 -20.42
N PRO A 112 -4.55 4.02 -19.11
CA PRO A 112 -5.63 4.66 -18.37
C PRO A 112 -5.77 6.13 -18.77
N GLU A 113 -7.00 6.65 -18.76
CA GLU A 113 -7.33 8.05 -19.06
C GLU A 113 -6.77 9.06 -18.03
N GLY A 114 -6.29 8.57 -16.87
CA GLY A 114 -5.64 9.38 -15.84
C GLY A 114 -4.22 8.90 -15.58
N TYR A 115 -3.25 9.81 -15.72
CA TYR A 115 -1.86 9.59 -15.34
C TYR A 115 -1.42 10.57 -14.27
N LEU A 116 -0.50 10.15 -13.41
CA LEU A 116 0.23 11.05 -12.52
C LEU A 116 1.41 11.62 -13.31
N SER A 117 1.68 12.91 -13.21
CA SER A 117 2.84 13.54 -13.85
C SER A 117 3.81 14.09 -12.81
N THR A 118 5.10 14.01 -13.10
CA THR A 118 6.13 14.68 -12.32
C THR A 118 6.94 15.60 -13.23
N LEU A 119 7.13 16.85 -12.82
CA LEU A 119 8.01 17.79 -13.51
C LEU A 119 9.49 17.36 -13.36
N PRO A 120 10.40 17.80 -14.24
CA PRO A 120 11.83 17.64 -14.06
C PRO A 120 12.28 18.23 -12.73
N GLY A 121 13.12 17.50 -11.98
CA GLY A 121 13.72 17.93 -10.72
C GLY A 121 15.11 18.54 -10.90
#